data_AF-A0A7V4LSF3-F1
#
_entry.id   AF-A0A7V4LSF3-F1
#
_cell.length_a   1.000
_cell.length_b   1.000
_cell.length_c   1.000
_cell.angle_alpha   90.00
_cell.angle_beta   90.00
_cell.angle_gamma   90.00
#
_symmetry.space_group_name_H-M   'P 1'
#
loop_
_entity.id
_entity.type
_entity.pdbx_description
1 polymer ?
#
loop_
_entity_poly.entity_id
_entity_poly.type
_entity_poly.pdbx_seq_one_letter_code
_entity_poly.pdbx_strand_id
1 'polypeptide(L)'
;MKVTLNWLQQYVDIDESADALAERLTRLGLEVEGVQPLGGEFEGIVVAQVLSREKHPNADKLSVCRVHDGWGERQIVCGASNFQPGDKVPLIHPGASLPAAPGEKPLTIKVGKIRGVESHGMLCSPKELGLAEDASGLMILPPEAPVGQPLAEFLGRAGRDVVFDLEVTPNRPDLNSVIGIA
;
A
#
# COMPACT_ATOMS: atom_id res chain seq x y z
N MET A 1 -6.37 -2.83 -24.49
CA MET A 1 -5.55 -4.05 -24.24
C MET A 1 -4.63 -3.72 -23.10
N LYS A 2 -4.67 -4.48 -22.00
CA LYS A 2 -3.86 -4.19 -20.82
C LYS A 2 -2.62 -5.07 -20.76
N VAL A 3 -1.45 -4.46 -20.57
CA VAL A 3 -0.17 -5.16 -20.42
C VAL A 3 0.65 -4.50 -19.33
N THR A 4 1.46 -5.28 -18.61
CA THR A 4 2.35 -4.73 -17.58
C THR A 4 3.77 -4.54 -18.09
N LEU A 5 4.45 -3.51 -17.57
CA LEU A 5 5.85 -3.22 -17.88
C LEU A 5 6.76 -4.39 -17.53
N ASN A 6 6.60 -4.98 -16.34
CA ASN A 6 7.42 -6.12 -15.94
C ASN A 6 7.24 -7.32 -16.89
N TRP A 7 6.05 -7.51 -17.46
CA TRP A 7 5.81 -8.61 -18.39
C TRP A 7 6.45 -8.34 -19.75
N LEU A 8 6.40 -7.10 -20.26
CA LEU A 8 7.13 -6.71 -21.48
C LEU A 8 8.65 -6.88 -21.30
N GLN A 9 9.17 -6.52 -20.12
CA GLN A 9 10.59 -6.68 -19.77
C GLN A 9 11.07 -8.14 -19.74
N GLN A 10 10.17 -9.13 -19.71
CA GLN A 10 10.56 -10.53 -19.86
C GLN A 10 10.90 -10.91 -21.31
N TYR A 11 10.52 -10.09 -22.29
CA TYR A 11 10.72 -10.35 -23.71
C TYR A 11 11.70 -9.38 -24.37
N VAL A 12 11.73 -8.12 -23.92
CA VAL A 12 12.59 -7.07 -24.48
C VAL A 12 13.18 -6.19 -23.39
N ASP A 13 14.40 -5.73 -23.60
CA ASP A 13 15.06 -4.81 -22.67
C ASP A 13 14.44 -3.41 -22.78
N ILE A 14 13.90 -2.90 -21.67
CA ILE A 14 13.27 -1.58 -21.57
C ILE A 14 13.90 -0.83 -20.40
N ASP A 15 14.76 0.14 -20.72
CA ASP A 15 15.49 0.98 -19.75
C ASP A 15 14.92 2.40 -19.61
N GLU A 16 13.77 2.68 -20.24
CA GLU A 16 13.10 3.98 -20.19
C GLU A 16 12.00 4.05 -19.13
N SER A 17 11.60 5.26 -18.71
CA SER A 17 10.49 5.43 -17.76
C SER A 17 9.16 5.02 -18.39
N ALA A 18 8.17 4.68 -17.56
CA ALA A 18 6.84 4.32 -18.06
C ALA A 18 6.20 5.43 -18.91
N ASP A 19 6.38 6.70 -18.53
CA ASP A 19 5.91 7.84 -19.31
C ASP A 19 6.59 7.94 -20.68
N ALA A 20 7.92 7.75 -20.73
CA ALA A 20 8.67 7.76 -21.98
C ALA A 20 8.25 6.61 -22.91
N LEU A 21 8.06 5.41 -22.34
CA LEU A 21 7.56 4.26 -23.08
C LEU A 21 6.15 4.52 -23.63
N ALA A 22 5.25 5.10 -22.83
CA ALA A 22 3.89 5.43 -23.26
C ALA A 22 3.87 6.40 -24.45
N GLU A 23 4.69 7.46 -24.38
CA GLU A 23 4.86 8.39 -25.49
C GLU A 23 5.41 7.69 -26.74
N ARG A 24 6.39 6.80 -26.56
CA ARG A 24 7.03 6.07 -27.67
C ARG A 24 6.05 5.14 -28.36
N LEU A 25 5.27 4.36 -27.60
CA LEU A 25 4.21 3.49 -28.14
C LEU A 25 3.19 4.30 -28.94
N THR A 26 2.76 5.44 -28.40
CA THR A 26 1.81 6.35 -29.07
C THR A 26 2.37 6.89 -30.39
N ARG A 27 3.66 7.29 -30.42
CA ARG A 27 4.33 7.74 -31.65
C ARG A 27 4.48 6.64 -32.70
N LEU A 28 4.51 5.37 -32.30
CA LEU A 28 4.54 4.20 -33.19
C LEU A 28 3.15 3.80 -33.70
N GLY A 29 2.09 4.52 -33.30
CA GLY A 29 0.71 4.25 -33.71
C GLY A 29 -0.03 3.27 -32.80
N LEU A 30 0.48 3.01 -31.59
CA LEU A 30 -0.21 2.26 -30.54
C LEU A 30 -0.58 3.22 -29.40
N GLU A 31 -1.79 3.76 -29.46
CA GLU A 31 -2.26 4.76 -28.50
C GLU A 31 -2.34 4.18 -27.09
N VAL A 32 -1.83 4.93 -26.13
CA VAL A 32 -1.88 4.59 -24.70
C VAL A 32 -2.96 5.42 -24.04
N GLU A 33 -4.12 4.82 -23.79
CA GLU A 33 -5.26 5.46 -23.13
C GLU A 33 -5.02 5.71 -21.64
N GLY A 34 -4.16 4.90 -21.02
CA GLY A 34 -3.87 5.01 -19.59
C GLY A 34 -2.56 4.37 -19.17
N VAL A 35 -1.93 4.98 -18.18
CA VAL A 35 -0.76 4.46 -17.48
C VAL A 35 -1.12 4.37 -16.00
N GLN A 36 -1.17 3.15 -15.47
CA GLN A 36 -1.60 2.89 -14.09
C GLN A 36 -0.46 2.23 -13.32
N PRO A 37 0.19 2.93 -12.37
CA PRO A 37 1.13 2.28 -11.48
C PRO A 37 0.42 1.25 -10.61
N LEU A 38 1.03 0.08 -10.49
CA LEU A 38 0.65 -0.99 -9.57
C LEU A 38 1.66 -1.08 -8.44
N GLY A 39 1.17 -1.28 -7.21
CA GLY A 39 2.00 -1.31 -6.03
C GLY A 39 2.31 0.10 -5.48
N GLY A 40 3.06 0.16 -4.37
CA GLY A 40 3.29 1.41 -3.63
C GLY A 40 2.15 1.81 -2.67
N GLU A 41 0.99 1.13 -2.78
CA GLU A 41 -0.19 1.33 -1.90
C GLU A 41 0.10 1.14 -0.40
N PHE A 42 1.18 0.43 -0.06
CA PHE A 42 1.58 0.11 1.32
C PHE A 42 2.97 0.63 1.68
N GLU A 43 3.48 1.63 0.96
CA GLU A 43 4.79 2.21 1.25
C GLU A 43 4.82 2.81 2.67
N GLY A 44 5.82 2.43 3.46
CA GLY A 44 5.94 2.83 4.87
C GLY A 44 4.98 2.14 5.83
N ILE A 45 4.30 1.07 5.38
CA ILE A 45 3.47 0.21 6.22
C ILE A 45 4.20 -1.11 6.48
N VAL A 46 4.31 -1.49 7.76
CA VAL A 46 5.03 -2.68 8.21
C VAL A 46 4.17 -3.53 9.13
N VAL A 47 4.50 -4.80 9.25
CA VAL A 47 3.91 -5.68 10.26
C VAL A 47 4.48 -5.30 11.63
N ALA A 48 3.63 -4.88 12.56
CA ALA A 48 3.99 -4.59 13.94
C ALA A 48 3.29 -5.56 14.89
N GLN A 49 3.86 -5.75 16.09
CA GLN A 49 3.25 -6.54 17.15
C GLN A 49 2.81 -5.65 18.31
N VAL A 50 1.60 -5.84 18.81
CA VAL A 50 1.09 -5.13 20.00
C VAL A 50 1.72 -5.72 21.25
N LEU A 51 2.47 -4.92 22.01
CA LEU A 51 3.10 -5.32 23.27
C LEU A 51 2.19 -5.08 24.46
N SER A 52 1.54 -3.91 24.51
CA SER A 52 0.61 -3.56 25.57
C SER A 52 -0.47 -2.61 25.09
N ARG A 53 -1.59 -2.60 25.82
CA ARG A 53 -2.74 -1.74 25.57
C ARG A 53 -3.25 -1.19 26.90
N GLU A 54 -3.17 0.13 27.06
CA GLU A 54 -3.61 0.85 28.26
C GLU A 54 -4.71 1.84 27.92
N LYS A 55 -5.61 2.14 28.87
CA LYS A 55 -6.67 3.13 28.64
C LYS A 55 -6.05 4.53 28.55
N HIS A 56 -6.49 5.33 27.59
CA HIS A 56 -5.99 6.69 27.44
C HIS A 56 -6.40 7.57 28.64
N PRO A 57 -5.47 8.31 29.27
CA PRO A 57 -5.73 9.07 30.50
C PRO A 57 -6.80 10.16 30.31
N ASN A 58 -6.86 10.76 29.11
CA ASN A 58 -7.76 11.86 28.77
C ASN A 58 -8.88 11.48 27.77
N ALA A 59 -9.16 10.19 27.55
CA ALA A 59 -10.22 9.75 26.62
C ALA A 59 -10.74 8.34 26.90
N ASP A 60 -12.05 8.19 27.02
CA ASP A 60 -12.68 6.89 27.31
C ASP A 60 -12.70 5.92 26.14
N LYS A 61 -12.68 6.43 24.90
CA LYS A 61 -12.76 5.63 23.67
C LYS A 61 -11.40 5.36 23.02
N LEU A 62 -10.30 5.85 23.60
CA LEU A 62 -8.96 5.67 23.05
C LEU A 62 -8.12 4.81 23.98
N SER A 63 -7.21 4.06 23.38
CA SER A 63 -6.18 3.29 24.08
C SER A 63 -4.80 3.79 23.66
N VAL A 64 -3.86 3.80 24.60
CA VAL A 64 -2.45 4.01 24.34
C VAL A 64 -1.81 2.64 24.25
N CYS A 65 -1.24 2.34 23.09
CA CYS A 65 -0.67 1.03 22.80
C CYS A 65 0.84 1.16 22.61
N ARG A 66 1.59 0.20 23.15
CA ARG A 66 3.00 0.00 22.78
C ARG A 66 3.06 -1.08 21.73
N VAL A 67 3.75 -0.81 20.63
CA VAL A 67 3.91 -1.74 19.53
C VAL A 67 5.39 -1.90 19.17
N HIS A 68 5.80 -3.10 18.79
CA HIS A 68 7.13 -3.36 18.25
C HIS A 68 7.04 -3.44 16.73
N ASP A 69 7.77 -2.58 16.03
CA ASP A 69 7.74 -2.48 14.56
C ASP A 69 8.89 -3.25 13.88
N GLY A 70 9.74 -3.95 14.64
CA GLY A 70 10.92 -4.64 14.13
C GLY A 70 12.23 -3.88 14.37
N TRP A 71 12.17 -2.55 14.49
CA TRP A 71 13.32 -1.69 14.80
C TRP A 71 13.29 -1.16 16.24
N GLY A 72 12.12 -1.06 16.86
CA GLY A 72 11.96 -0.70 18.26
C GLY A 72 10.51 -0.59 18.73
N GLU A 73 10.35 -0.13 19.97
CA GLU A 73 9.03 0.14 20.53
C GLU A 73 8.52 1.52 20.11
N ARG A 74 7.23 1.60 19.80
CA ARG A 74 6.53 2.85 19.51
C ARG A 74 5.25 2.96 20.30
N GLN A 75 4.95 4.19 20.72
CA GLN A 75 3.66 4.53 21.32
C GLN A 75 2.69 4.97 20.24
N ILE A 76 1.53 4.31 20.17
CA ILE A 76 0.47 4.58 19.20
C ILE A 76 -0.85 4.75 19.94
N VAL A 77 -1.57 5.82 19.65
CA VAL A 77 -2.93 6.01 20.16
C VAL A 77 -3.90 5.37 19.17
N CYS A 78 -4.68 4.38 19.63
CA CYS A 78 -5.62 3.65 18.81
C CYS A 78 -7.03 3.68 19.42
N GLY A 79 -8.04 3.85 18.57
CA GLY A 79 -9.45 3.82 18.98
C GLY A 79 -10.15 2.47 18.79
N ALA A 80 -9.49 1.51 18.13
CA ALA A 80 -10.07 0.21 17.87
C ALA A 80 -10.14 -0.64 19.14
N SER A 81 -11.11 -1.56 19.19
CA SER A 81 -11.32 -2.45 20.33
C SER A 81 -11.02 -3.92 20.05
N ASN A 82 -10.84 -4.29 18.79
CA ASN A 82 -10.78 -5.67 18.29
C ASN A 82 -9.39 -6.33 18.36
N PHE A 83 -8.45 -5.76 19.12
CA PHE A 83 -7.09 -6.29 19.25
C PHE A 83 -6.65 -6.40 20.72
N GLN A 84 -5.71 -7.29 20.96
CA GLN A 84 -5.12 -7.60 22.26
C GLN A 84 -3.58 -7.65 22.20
N PRO A 85 -2.88 -7.54 23.34
CA PRO A 85 -1.44 -7.78 23.39
C PRO A 85 -1.07 -9.14 22.79
N GLY A 86 -0.03 -9.16 21.96
CA GLY A 86 0.42 -10.32 21.19
C GLY A 86 0.00 -10.29 19.72
N ASP A 87 -1.09 -9.57 19.38
CA ASP A 87 -1.59 -9.52 18.00
C ASP A 87 -0.62 -8.81 17.06
N LYS A 88 -0.62 -9.27 15.80
CA LYS A 88 0.14 -8.66 14.71
C LYS A 88 -0.78 -7.80 13.88
N VAL A 89 -0.37 -6.56 13.61
CA VAL A 89 -1.20 -5.54 12.98
C VAL A 89 -0.36 -4.69 12.03
N PRO A 90 -0.92 -4.17 10.94
CA PRO A 90 -0.23 -3.21 10.10
C PRO A 90 -0.04 -1.87 10.84
N LEU A 91 1.18 -1.36 10.82
CA LEU A 91 1.57 -0.06 11.34
C LEU A 91 2.10 0.80 10.20
N ILE A 92 1.51 1.97 10.01
CA ILE A 92 2.05 3.00 9.11
C ILE A 92 2.95 3.97 9.87
N HIS A 93 4.16 4.19 9.34
CA HIS A 93 5.11 5.12 9.91
C HIS A 93 4.78 6.59 9.61
N PRO A 94 5.18 7.52 10.50
CA PRO A 94 5.13 8.95 10.19
C PRO A 94 5.92 9.27 8.91
N GLY A 95 5.37 10.13 8.07
CA GLY A 95 5.92 10.49 6.76
C GLY A 95 5.37 9.66 5.60
N ALA A 96 4.80 8.49 5.87
CA ALA A 96 4.13 7.66 4.87
C ALA A 96 2.67 8.09 4.67
N SER A 97 2.11 7.72 3.53
CA SER A 97 0.73 8.03 3.17
C SER A 97 -0.10 6.75 3.01
N LEU A 98 -1.34 6.78 3.50
CA LEU A 98 -2.29 5.71 3.25
C LEU A 98 -2.75 5.70 1.79
N PRO A 99 -3.12 4.52 1.26
CA PRO A 99 -3.75 4.43 -0.05
C PRO A 99 -5.07 5.21 -0.04
N ALA A 100 -5.25 6.10 -1.02
CA ALA A 100 -6.46 6.89 -1.17
C ALA A 100 -7.41 6.25 -2.18
N ALA A 101 -8.71 6.35 -1.91
CA ALA A 101 -9.71 6.04 -2.92
C ALA A 101 -9.62 7.02 -4.10
N PRO A 102 -10.06 6.63 -5.32
CA PRO A 102 -10.06 7.52 -6.47
C PRO A 102 -10.81 8.84 -6.18
N GLY A 103 -10.09 9.97 -6.24
CA GLY A 103 -10.63 11.31 -5.97
C GLY A 103 -10.40 11.84 -4.56
N GLU A 104 -9.82 11.05 -3.65
CA GLU A 104 -9.43 11.50 -2.30
C GLU A 104 -7.93 11.84 -2.22
N LYS A 105 -7.58 12.75 -1.30
CA LYS A 105 -6.17 13.07 -1.05
C LYS A 105 -5.53 11.99 -0.18
N PRO A 106 -4.33 11.50 -0.52
CA PRO A 106 -3.60 10.57 0.34
C PRO A 106 -3.36 11.17 1.72
N LEU A 107 -3.75 10.42 2.76
CA LEU A 107 -3.58 10.84 4.14
C LEU A 107 -2.15 10.55 4.58
N THR A 108 -1.32 11.59 4.64
CA THR A 108 0.04 11.48 5.19
C THR A 108 0.00 11.48 6.71
N ILE A 109 0.56 10.43 7.31
CA ILE A 109 0.64 10.28 8.76
C ILE A 109 1.78 11.14 9.29
N LYS A 110 1.52 11.90 10.36
CA LYS A 110 2.52 12.72 11.05
C LYS A 110 2.57 12.34 12.52
N VAL A 111 3.73 12.57 13.14
CA VAL A 111 3.81 12.50 14.60
C VAL A 111 2.93 13.61 15.17
N GLY A 112 2.00 13.24 16.05
CA GLY A 112 1.03 14.17 16.61
C GLY A 112 0.73 13.86 18.07
N LYS A 113 0.26 14.89 18.80
CA LYS A 113 -0.27 14.74 20.15
C LYS A 113 -1.78 14.61 20.09
N ILE A 114 -2.30 13.43 20.46
CA ILE A 114 -3.73 13.18 20.58
C ILE A 114 -4.07 13.34 22.06
N ARG A 115 -4.80 14.42 22.40
CA ARG A 115 -5.24 14.71 23.78
C ARG A 115 -4.12 14.63 24.83
N GLY A 116 -2.94 15.14 24.47
CA GLY A 116 -1.77 15.22 25.35
C GLY A 116 -0.81 14.02 25.27
N VAL A 117 -1.17 12.94 24.57
CA VAL A 117 -0.32 11.75 24.39
C VAL A 117 0.25 11.72 22.98
N GLU A 118 1.56 11.47 22.83
CA GLU A 118 2.23 11.37 21.53
C GLU A 118 1.90 10.05 20.82
N SER A 119 1.64 10.12 19.50
CA SER A 119 1.45 8.96 18.63
C SER A 119 2.49 8.98 17.51
N HIS A 120 3.30 7.92 17.44
CA HIS A 120 4.41 7.76 16.50
C HIS A 120 4.03 6.91 15.28
N GLY A 121 2.84 7.16 14.72
CA GLY A 121 2.26 6.40 13.62
C GLY A 121 0.78 6.12 13.85
N MET A 122 0.25 5.19 13.06
CA MET A 122 -1.14 4.74 13.14
C MET A 122 -1.23 3.25 12.86
N LEU A 123 -2.12 2.54 13.57
CA LEU A 123 -2.46 1.15 13.25
C LEU A 123 -3.59 1.14 12.21
N CYS A 124 -3.50 0.28 11.20
CA CYS A 124 -4.40 0.34 10.05
C CYS A 124 -5.50 -0.73 10.09
N SER A 125 -6.70 -0.31 9.69
CA SER A 125 -7.83 -1.16 9.33
C SER A 125 -7.76 -1.63 7.88
N PRO A 126 -8.50 -2.70 7.49
CA PRO A 126 -8.60 -3.12 6.10
C PRO A 126 -9.12 -2.02 5.17
N LYS A 127 -10.05 -1.18 5.66
CA LYS A 127 -10.59 -0.04 4.91
C LYS A 127 -9.56 1.05 4.65
N GLU A 128 -8.76 1.42 5.65
CA GLU A 128 -7.68 2.40 5.48
C GLU A 128 -6.57 1.90 4.54
N LEU A 129 -6.43 0.58 4.41
CA LEU A 129 -5.52 -0.05 3.47
C LEU A 129 -6.13 -0.26 2.07
N GLY A 130 -7.40 0.10 1.87
CA GLY A 130 -8.11 -0.15 0.60
C GLY A 130 -8.30 -1.64 0.27
N LEU A 131 -8.20 -2.53 1.27
CA LEU A 131 -8.28 -3.99 1.09
C LEU A 131 -9.71 -4.53 1.24
N ALA A 132 -10.53 -3.89 2.08
CA ALA A 132 -11.93 -4.28 2.29
C ALA A 132 -12.77 -3.07 2.69
N GLU A 133 -14.08 -3.14 2.50
CA GLU A 133 -15.00 -2.08 2.94
C GLU A 133 -15.22 -2.06 4.47
N ASP A 134 -14.75 -3.09 5.17
CA ASP A 134 -14.93 -3.23 6.60
C ASP A 134 -14.08 -2.26 7.42
N ALA A 135 -14.77 -1.50 8.27
CA ALA A 135 -14.19 -0.53 9.21
C ALA A 135 -14.35 -0.99 10.68
N SER A 136 -14.73 -2.24 10.92
CA SER A 136 -15.05 -2.76 12.26
C SER A 136 -13.85 -2.75 13.24
N GLY A 137 -12.62 -2.65 12.73
CA GLY A 137 -11.43 -2.50 13.55
C GLY A 137 -10.11 -2.65 12.79
N LEU A 138 -9.03 -2.90 13.53
CA LEU A 138 -7.71 -3.14 12.94
C LEU A 138 -7.68 -4.43 12.14
N MET A 139 -6.82 -4.47 11.12
CA MET A 139 -6.50 -5.69 10.41
C MET A 139 -5.61 -6.57 11.30
N ILE A 140 -6.17 -7.65 11.86
CA ILE A 140 -5.39 -8.63 12.61
C ILE A 140 -4.73 -9.59 11.63
N LEU A 141 -3.41 -9.63 11.64
CA LEU A 141 -2.59 -10.50 10.80
C LEU A 141 -2.39 -11.87 11.47
N PRO A 142 -2.11 -12.92 10.67
CA PRO A 142 -1.74 -14.23 11.21
C PRO A 142 -0.56 -14.13 12.19
N PRO A 143 -0.53 -14.98 13.24
CA PRO A 143 0.55 -14.98 14.22
C PRO A 143 1.90 -15.35 13.63
N GLU A 144 1.95 -15.85 12.40
CA GLU A 144 3.17 -16.20 11.67
C GLU A 144 3.84 -14.98 11.01
N ALA A 145 3.13 -13.85 10.89
CA ALA A 145 3.60 -12.69 10.13
C ALA A 145 4.92 -12.11 10.70
N PRO A 146 6.00 -11.94 9.94
CA PRO A 146 7.26 -11.47 10.51
C PRO A 146 7.16 -10.00 10.91
N VAL A 147 7.47 -9.68 12.16
CA VAL A 147 7.47 -8.29 12.66
C VAL A 147 8.60 -7.51 11.98
N GLY A 148 8.28 -6.32 11.46
CA GLY A 148 9.18 -5.47 10.67
C GLY A 148 9.18 -5.76 9.17
N GLN A 149 8.51 -6.81 8.71
CA GLN A 149 8.36 -7.02 7.27
C GLN A 149 7.46 -5.92 6.66
N PRO A 150 7.82 -5.35 5.49
CA PRO A 150 6.91 -4.50 4.73
C PRO A 150 5.59 -5.22 4.45
N LEU A 151 4.46 -4.53 4.68
CA LEU A 151 3.13 -5.13 4.48
C LEU A 151 2.93 -5.57 3.02
N ALA A 152 3.47 -4.81 2.07
CA ALA A 152 3.43 -5.17 0.65
C ALA A 152 4.05 -6.55 0.39
N GLU A 153 5.20 -6.86 1.00
CA GLU A 153 5.85 -8.17 0.87
C GLU A 153 5.04 -9.26 1.55
N PHE A 154 4.53 -9.00 2.76
CA PHE A 154 3.72 -9.96 3.49
C PHE A 154 2.46 -10.37 2.70
N LEU A 155 1.82 -9.42 2.01
CA LEU A 155 0.64 -9.66 1.18
C LEU A 155 0.97 -10.20 -0.22
N GLY A 156 2.25 -10.38 -0.57
CA GLY A 156 2.67 -10.77 -1.92
C GLY A 156 2.45 -9.69 -2.98
N ARG A 157 2.30 -8.42 -2.56
CA ARG A 157 2.07 -7.22 -3.39
C ARG A 157 3.30 -6.29 -3.43
N ALA A 158 4.49 -6.83 -3.19
CA ALA A 158 5.74 -6.06 -3.18
C ALA A 158 6.21 -5.60 -4.56
N GLY A 159 5.77 -6.26 -5.63
CA GLY A 159 6.08 -5.86 -6.99
C GLY A 159 5.48 -4.49 -7.30
N ARG A 160 6.35 -3.50 -7.54
CA ARG A 160 5.96 -2.31 -8.30
C ARG A 160 5.88 -2.73 -9.76
N ASP A 161 4.81 -2.36 -10.44
CA ASP A 161 4.64 -2.60 -11.86
C ASP A 161 3.86 -1.41 -12.46
N VAL A 162 3.74 -1.36 -13.78
CA VAL A 162 2.93 -0.36 -14.46
C VAL A 162 2.08 -1.05 -15.49
N VAL A 163 0.77 -0.84 -15.45
CA VAL A 163 -0.17 -1.29 -16.48
C VAL A 163 -0.32 -0.19 -17.51
N PHE A 164 -0.10 -0.53 -18.77
CA PHE A 164 -0.51 0.28 -19.91
C PHE A 164 -1.86 -0.22 -20.41
N ASP A 165 -2.80 0.71 -20.64
CA ASP A 165 -4.01 0.44 -21.40
C ASP A 165 -3.83 0.95 -22.82
N LEU A 166 -3.82 0.02 -23.76
CA LEU A 166 -3.46 0.26 -25.16
C LEU A 166 -4.69 0.16 -26.05
N GLU A 167 -4.96 1.17 -26.88
CA GLU A 167 -5.98 1.08 -27.92
C GLU A 167 -5.41 0.38 -29.15
N VAL A 168 -5.77 -0.89 -29.32
CA VAL A 168 -5.30 -1.69 -30.46
C VAL A 168 -6.24 -1.49 -31.65
N THR A 169 -5.71 -0.92 -32.72
CA THR A 169 -6.47 -0.70 -33.96
C THR A 169 -6.77 -2.03 -34.68
N PRO A 170 -7.93 -2.15 -35.37
CA PRO A 170 -8.34 -3.43 -36.01
C PRO A 170 -7.37 -3.97 -37.08
N ASN A 171 -6.54 -3.11 -37.67
CA ASN A 171 -5.54 -3.50 -38.67
C ASN A 171 -4.26 -4.09 -38.07
N ARG A 172 -4.10 -4.11 -36.74
CA ARG A 172 -2.95 -4.68 -36.02
C ARG A 172 -3.38 -5.67 -34.94
N PRO A 173 -4.09 -6.76 -35.29
CA PRO A 173 -4.55 -7.76 -34.33
C PRO A 173 -3.39 -8.47 -33.61
N ASP A 174 -2.20 -8.48 -34.20
CA ASP A 174 -0.96 -8.97 -33.60
C ASP A 174 -0.65 -8.32 -32.24
N LEU A 175 -1.00 -7.04 -32.08
CA LEU A 175 -0.80 -6.26 -30.85
C LEU A 175 -1.78 -6.62 -29.71
N ASN A 176 -2.72 -7.57 -29.91
CA ASN A 176 -3.55 -8.12 -28.84
C ASN A 176 -2.83 -9.24 -28.04
N SER A 177 -1.50 -9.21 -28.00
CA SER A 177 -0.70 -10.17 -27.23
C SER A 177 0.56 -9.49 -26.69
N VAL A 178 1.06 -9.98 -25.55
CA VAL A 178 2.28 -9.42 -24.93
C VAL A 178 3.48 -9.55 -25.88
N ILE A 179 3.60 -10.68 -26.57
CA ILE A 179 4.67 -10.93 -27.54
C ILE A 179 4.53 -10.05 -28.79
N GLY A 180 3.31 -9.71 -29.21
CA GLY A 180 3.14 -8.81 -30.34
C GLY A 180 3.47 -7.35 -30.01
N ILE A 181 3.32 -6.96 -28.74
CA ILE A 181 3.67 -5.62 -28.25
C ILE A 181 5.18 -5.50 -28.00
N ALA A 182 5.81 -6.55 -27.45
CA ALA A 182 7.25 -6.62 -27.17
C ALA A 182 8.08 -6.67 -28.46
#